data_AF-A0A9Q0UG29-F1
#
_entry.id   AF-A0A9Q0UG29-F1
#
_cell.length_a   1.000
_cell.length_b   1.000
_cell.length_c   1.000
_cell.angle_alpha   90.00
_cell.angle_beta   90.00
_cell.angle_gamma   90.00
#
_symmetry.space_group_name_H-M   'P 1'
#
loop_
_entity.id
_entity.type
_entity.pdbx_description
1 polymer ?
#
loop_
_entity_poly.entity_id
_entity_poly.type
_entity_poly.pdbx_seq_one_letter_code
_entity_poly.pdbx_strand_id
1 'polypeptide(L)'
;MKALLKIGIRGVTVFDVRGFGAQGGSKERHAGSEFSEDNFIAKVKMEIVVRKDQVEAVIEKVKGEAWTGEIGDGKIFLVPVADVIRIRTGERGEKAERMAGGLSDMTFPA
;
A
#
# COMPACT_ATOMS: atom_id res chain seq x y z
N MET A 1 -4.76 -5.49 -5.58
CA MET A 1 -6.08 -5.63 -4.89
C MET A 1 -6.50 -7.06 -4.59
N LYS A 2 -6.60 -7.97 -5.57
CA LYS A 2 -7.04 -9.37 -5.34
C LYS A 2 -6.26 -10.09 -4.23
N ALA A 3 -4.94 -9.88 -4.18
CA ALA A 3 -4.05 -10.54 -3.24
C ALA A 3 -4.24 -10.08 -1.79
N LEU A 4 -4.51 -8.78 -1.57
CA LEU A 4 -4.85 -8.21 -0.27
C LEU A 4 -6.22 -8.72 0.23
N LEU A 5 -7.20 -8.84 -0.67
CA LEU A 5 -8.50 -9.41 -0.33
C LEU A 5 -8.40 -10.88 0.13
N LYS A 6 -7.49 -11.67 -0.47
CA LYS A 6 -7.24 -13.07 -0.07
C LYS A 6 -6.72 -13.21 1.36
N ILE A 7 -5.99 -12.22 1.85
CA ILE A 7 -5.53 -12.17 3.24
C ILE A 7 -6.47 -11.34 4.13
N GLY A 8 -7.70 -11.07 3.69
CA GLY A 8 -8.71 -10.43 4.52
C GLY A 8 -8.54 -8.91 4.68
N ILE A 9 -7.69 -8.26 3.89
CA ILE A 9 -7.59 -6.80 3.85
C ILE A 9 -8.64 -6.26 2.87
N ARG A 10 -9.66 -5.60 3.43
CA ARG A 10 -10.86 -5.18 2.70
C ARG A 10 -11.06 -3.67 2.62
N GLY A 11 -10.32 -2.89 3.40
CA GLY A 11 -10.31 -1.43 3.36
C GLY A 11 -9.04 -0.92 2.69
N VAL A 12 -9.17 -0.34 1.50
CA VAL A 12 -8.05 0.26 0.76
C VAL A 12 -8.56 1.48 0.00
N THR A 13 -7.80 2.57 0.05
CA THR A 13 -8.03 3.75 -0.79
C THR A 13 -6.86 3.88 -1.76
N VAL A 14 -7.17 4.25 -3.00
CA VAL A 14 -6.20 4.32 -4.10
C VAL A 14 -6.28 5.69 -4.75
N PHE A 15 -5.11 6.27 -5.06
CA PHE A 15 -4.97 7.55 -5.74
C PHE A 15 -4.02 7.41 -6.92
N ASP A 16 -4.37 8.00 -8.04
CA ASP A 16 -3.42 8.24 -9.13
C ASP A 16 -2.52 9.42 -8.74
N VAL A 17 -1.22 9.17 -8.73
CA VAL A 17 -0.23 10.15 -8.33
C VAL A 17 0.89 10.24 -9.37
N ARG A 18 1.66 11.31 -9.29
CA ARG A 18 2.90 11.45 -10.05
C ARG A 18 4.04 11.51 -9.05
N GLY A 19 5.07 10.72 -9.28
CA GLY A 19 6.19 10.57 -8.35
C GLY A 19 7.51 10.60 -9.09
N PHE A 20 8.53 11.06 -8.38
CA PHE A 20 9.90 11.05 -8.85
C PHE A 20 10.79 10.42 -7.78
N GLY A 21 11.80 9.68 -8.22
CA GLY A 21 12.77 9.04 -7.33
C GLY A 21 14.17 9.16 -7.93
N ALA A 22 14.86 10.27 -7.66
CA ALA A 22 16.27 10.38 -7.98
C ALA A 22 17.08 9.40 -7.11
N GLN A 23 17.45 8.26 -7.69
CA GLN A 23 18.63 7.53 -7.22
C GLN A 23 19.81 8.08 -8.02
N GLY A 24 20.56 8.99 -7.42
CA GLY A 24 21.70 9.68 -8.03
C GLY A 24 22.76 8.70 -8.54
N GLY A 25 22.66 8.30 -9.81
CA GLY A 25 23.70 7.53 -10.49
C GLY A 25 23.23 6.55 -11.57
N SER A 26 21.97 6.12 -11.59
CA SER A 26 21.52 5.15 -12.61
C SER A 26 20.68 5.85 -13.66
N LYS A 27 21.30 6.17 -14.80
CA LYS A 27 20.61 6.57 -16.03
C LYS A 27 19.65 5.46 -16.45
N GLU A 28 18.40 5.50 -16.01
CA GLU A 28 17.32 4.71 -16.57
C GLU A 28 17.20 5.07 -18.06
N ARG A 29 17.72 4.19 -18.92
CA ARG A 29 17.52 4.27 -20.36
C ARG A 29 16.11 3.76 -20.66
N HIS A 30 15.16 4.68 -20.79
CA HIS A 30 13.94 4.46 -21.54
C HIS A 30 13.93 5.42 -22.73
N ALA A 31 14.15 4.87 -23.93
CA ALA A 31 13.93 5.52 -25.22
C ALA A 31 14.42 6.98 -25.39
N GLY A 32 15.75 7.18 -25.37
CA GLY A 32 16.40 8.24 -26.16
C GLY A 32 16.13 9.70 -25.78
N SER A 33 15.56 10.00 -24.62
CA SER A 33 15.50 11.37 -24.11
C SER A 33 16.12 11.41 -22.72
N GLU A 34 17.07 12.32 -22.51
CA GLU A 34 17.60 12.63 -21.20
C GLU A 34 16.43 13.15 -20.36
N PHE A 35 15.98 12.36 -19.38
CA PHE A 35 15.00 12.84 -18.42
C PHE A 35 15.70 13.94 -17.60
N SER A 36 15.40 15.20 -17.94
CA SER A 36 15.62 16.32 -17.04
C SER A 36 14.95 16.02 -15.70
N GLU A 37 15.51 16.54 -14.61
CA GLU A 37 15.10 16.32 -13.22
C GLU A 37 13.61 16.66 -12.91
N ASP A 38 12.84 17.12 -13.91
CA ASP A 38 11.45 17.58 -13.84
C ASP A 38 10.40 16.58 -14.34
N ASN A 39 10.78 15.41 -14.87
CA ASN A 39 9.79 14.50 -15.46
C ASN A 39 9.26 13.48 -14.44
N PHE A 40 8.04 13.73 -13.96
CA PHE A 40 7.35 12.84 -13.02
C PHE A 40 6.71 11.63 -13.71
N ILE A 41 6.91 10.45 -13.13
CA ILE A 41 6.35 9.19 -13.62
C ILE A 41 5.00 8.95 -12.93
N ALA A 42 4.00 8.50 -13.71
CA ALA A 42 2.70 8.09 -13.18
C ALA A 42 2.86 6.88 -12.25
N LYS A 43 2.29 6.96 -11.06
CA LYS A 43 2.32 5.91 -10.03
C LYS A 43 0.95 5.81 -9.36
N VAL A 44 0.73 4.69 -8.68
CA VAL A 44 -0.47 4.49 -7.85
C VAL A 44 -0.05 4.57 -6.39
N LYS A 45 -0.71 5.43 -5.62
CA LYS A 45 -0.58 5.47 -4.15
C LYS A 45 -1.72 4.66 -3.54
N MET A 46 -1.37 3.76 -2.63
CA MET A 46 -2.32 2.99 -1.83
C MET A 46 -2.25 3.42 -0.38
N GLU A 47 -3.40 3.65 0.23
CA GLU A 47 -3.53 3.89 1.67
C GLU A 47 -4.33 2.74 2.29
N ILE A 48 -3.72 2.11 3.29
CA ILE A 48 -4.24 0.93 3.98
C ILE A 48 -4.05 1.17 5.48
N VAL A 49 -5.16 1.38 6.19
CA VAL A 49 -5.16 1.51 7.65
C VAL A 49 -5.54 0.16 8.23
N VAL A 50 -4.66 -0.40 9.06
CA VAL A 50 -4.81 -1.70 9.70
C VAL A 50 -4.34 -1.64 11.15
N ARG A 51 -4.74 -2.64 11.94
CA ARG A 51 -4.17 -2.83 13.27
C ARG A 51 -2.69 -3.19 13.23
N LYS A 52 -2.00 -2.91 14.33
CA LYS A 52 -0.55 -3.15 14.49
C LYS A 52 -0.14 -4.60 14.23
N ASP A 53 -0.95 -5.57 14.65
CA ASP A 53 -0.72 -7.01 14.46
C ASP A 53 -0.80 -7.47 13.00
N GLN A 54 -1.36 -6.65 12.11
CA GLN A 54 -1.55 -6.98 10.69
C GLN A 54 -0.52 -6.31 9.78
N VAL A 55 0.26 -5.35 10.30
CA VAL A 55 1.17 -4.50 9.50
C VAL A 55 2.16 -5.34 8.69
N GLU A 56 2.86 -6.29 9.31
CA GLU A 56 3.86 -7.11 8.62
C GLU A 56 3.24 -7.99 7.52
N ALA A 57 2.06 -8.56 7.78
CA ALA A 57 1.34 -9.35 6.79
C ALA A 57 0.94 -8.52 5.55
N VAL A 58 0.55 -7.25 5.75
CA VAL A 58 0.27 -6.32 4.66
C VAL A 58 1.54 -5.97 3.90
N ILE A 59 2.62 -5.63 4.60
CA ILE A 59 3.91 -5.27 3.97
C ILE A 59 4.39 -6.40 3.08
N GLU A 60 4.49 -7.62 3.61
CA GLU A 60 4.98 -8.77 2.85
C GLU A 60 4.08 -9.09 1.65
N LYS A 61 2.75 -8.94 1.82
CA LYS A 61 1.83 -9.16 0.72
C LYS A 61 1.94 -8.10 -0.37
N VAL A 62 2.09 -6.83 -0.03
CA VAL A 62 2.30 -5.75 -1.01
C VAL A 62 3.65 -5.92 -1.69
N LYS A 63 4.72 -6.16 -0.93
CA LYS A 63 6.07 -6.37 -1.47
C LYS A 63 6.10 -7.54 -2.45
N GLY A 64 5.56 -8.70 -2.07
CA GLY A 64 5.57 -9.89 -2.93
C GLY A 64 4.75 -9.74 -4.23
N GLU A 65 3.76 -8.85 -4.27
CA GLU A 65 2.91 -8.65 -5.45
C GLU A 65 3.35 -7.46 -6.33
N ALA A 66 4.02 -6.47 -5.73
CA ALA A 66 4.48 -5.26 -6.43
C ALA A 66 5.94 -5.32 -6.87
N TRP A 67 6.73 -6.27 -6.35
CA TRP A 67 8.14 -6.42 -6.67
C TRP A 67 8.35 -6.96 -8.08
N THR A 68 9.11 -6.22 -8.89
CA THR A 68 9.64 -6.67 -10.18
C THR A 68 11.15 -6.85 -10.14
N GLY A 69 11.83 -6.23 -9.18
CA GLY A 69 13.28 -6.20 -9.07
C GLY A 69 13.93 -5.01 -9.81
N GLU A 70 13.12 -4.21 -10.50
CA GLU A 70 13.57 -3.03 -11.23
C GLU A 70 13.48 -1.76 -10.39
N ILE A 71 14.23 -0.73 -10.83
CA ILE A 71 14.11 0.60 -10.24
C ILE A 71 12.68 1.11 -10.46
N GLY A 72 12.12 1.75 -9.43
CA GLY A 72 10.79 2.33 -9.49
C GLY A 72 9.65 1.46 -8.94
N ASP A 73 9.94 0.24 -8.44
CA ASP A 73 9.01 -0.66 -7.71
C ASP A 73 8.26 0.04 -6.56
N GLY A 74 8.84 1.13 -6.03
CA GLY A 74 8.17 2.06 -5.14
C GLY A 74 8.71 2.03 -3.72
N LYS A 75 7.95 2.60 -2.79
CA LYS A 75 8.26 2.65 -1.36
C LYS A 75 6.99 2.41 -0.55
N ILE A 76 7.14 1.73 0.57
CA ILE A 76 6.08 1.59 1.58
C ILE A 76 6.45 2.50 2.75
N PHE A 77 5.50 3.33 3.16
CA PHE A 77 5.65 4.19 4.34
C PHE A 77 4.71 3.71 5.44
N LEU A 78 5.21 3.68 6.67
CA LEU A 78 4.42 3.41 7.86
C LEU A 78 4.14 4.73 8.57
N VAL A 79 2.85 5.04 8.73
CA VAL A 79 2.39 6.26 9.40
C VAL A 79 1.48 5.85 10.55
N PRO A 80 1.74 6.29 11.79
CA PRO A 80 0.87 5.98 12.92
C PRO A 80 -0.50 6.68 12.75
N VAL A 81 -1.57 5.93 12.99
CA VAL A 81 -2.95 6.44 13.00
C VAL A 81 -3.48 6.43 14.43
N ALA A 82 -3.97 7.58 14.90
CA ALA A 82 -4.39 7.74 16.29
C ALA A 82 -5.78 7.15 16.58
N ASP A 83 -6.73 7.28 15.64
CA ASP A 83 -8.10 6.76 15.79
C ASP A 83 -8.70 6.47 14.40
N VAL A 84 -9.69 5.58 14.36
CA VAL A 84 -10.48 5.26 13.17
C VAL A 84 -11.95 5.43 13.53
N ILE A 85 -12.71 6.18 12.73
CA ILE A 85 -14.14 6.39 12.98
C ILE A 85 -14.96 5.91 11.80
N ARG A 86 -15.91 5.01 12.05
CA ARG A 86 -16.87 4.55 11.03
C ARG A 86 -18.08 5.48 11.01
N ILE A 87 -18.20 6.32 9.98
CA ILE A 87 -19.25 7.34 9.86
C ILE A 87 -20.66 6.76 10.07
N ARG A 88 -20.97 5.62 9.44
CA ARG A 88 -22.31 5.03 9.45
C ARG A 88 -22.78 4.60 10.86
N THR A 89 -21.87 4.17 11.72
CA THR A 89 -22.20 3.58 13.03
C THR A 89 -21.71 4.41 14.22
N GLY A 90 -20.80 5.35 13.98
CA GLY A 90 -20.10 6.09 15.04
C GLY A 90 -19.08 5.25 15.81
N GLU A 91 -18.83 4.00 15.41
CA GLU A 91 -17.80 3.15 16.03
C GLU A 91 -16.43 3.81 15.92
N ARG A 92 -15.57 3.57 16.93
CA ARG A 92 -14.21 4.11 17.03
C ARG A 92 -13.15 3.01 17.20
N GLY A 93 -11.89 3.36 16.99
CA GLY A 93 -10.74 2.48 17.16
C GLY A 93 -10.86 1.16 16.41
N GLU A 94 -10.51 0.07 17.09
CA GLU A 94 -10.51 -1.28 16.50
C GLU A 94 -11.88 -1.73 15.99
N LYS A 95 -12.98 -1.29 16.61
CA LYS A 95 -14.34 -1.65 16.15
C LYS A 95 -14.65 -1.01 14.80
N ALA A 96 -14.18 0.22 14.59
CA ALA A 96 -14.35 0.93 13.34
C ALA A 96 -13.49 0.35 12.22
N GLU A 97 -12.23 0.02 12.55
CA GLU A 97 -11.25 -0.57 11.64
C GLU A 97 -11.66 -1.99 11.22
N ARG A 98 -12.17 -2.80 12.14
CA ARG A 98 -12.54 -4.20 11.87
C ARG A 98 -13.57 -4.32 10.76
N MET A 99 -13.22 -5.06 9.72
CA MET A 99 -14.12 -5.42 8.62
C MET A 99 -14.61 -6.86 8.79
N ALA A 100 -15.90 -7.11 8.55
CA ALA A 100 -16.47 -8.45 8.59
C ALA A 100 -15.84 -9.36 7.52
N GLY A 101 -15.42 -10.56 7.92
CA GLY A 101 -14.66 -11.47 7.06
C GLY A 101 -13.26 -10.95 6.73
N GLY A 102 -12.75 -10.01 7.55
CA GLY A 102 -11.41 -9.48 7.46
C GLY A 102 -10.37 -10.45 8.04
N LEU A 103 -9.10 -10.04 8.03
CA LEU A 103 -7.98 -10.89 8.45
C LEU A 103 -8.15 -11.45 9.87
N SER A 104 -8.75 -10.69 10.79
CA SER A 104 -9.04 -11.15 12.15
C SER A 104 -10.08 -12.27 12.25
N ASP A 105 -10.92 -12.42 11.22
CA ASP A 105 -11.98 -13.43 11.16
C ASP A 105 -11.55 -14.66 10.34
N MET A 106 -10.36 -14.62 9.73
CA MET A 106 -9.86 -15.71 8.89
C MET A 106 -9.13 -16.76 9.73
N THR A 107 -9.64 -17.99 9.69
CA THR A 107 -8.90 -19.19 10.10
C THR A 107 -8.19 -19.77 8.89
N PHE A 108 -6.86 -19.71 8.88
CA PHE A 108 -6.06 -20.45 7.90
C PHE A 108 -5.97 -21.92 8.36
N PRO A 109 -6.24 -22.90 7.48
CA PRO A 109 -5.86 -24.27 7.78
C PRO A 109 -4.33 -24.34 7.97
N ALA A 110 -3.92 -25.11 8.97
CA ALA A 110 -2.51 -25.34 9.31
C ALA A 110 -1.73 -25.99 8.17
#